data_AF-A0A317PVY0-F1
#
_entry.id   AF-A0A317PVY0-F1
#
_cell.length_a   1.000
_cell.length_b   1.000
_cell.length_c   1.000
_cell.angle_alpha   90.00
_cell.angle_beta   90.00
_cell.angle_gamma   90.00
#
_symmetry.space_group_name_H-M   'P 1'
#
loop_
_entity.id
_entity.type
_entity.pdbx_description
1 polymer ?
#
loop_
_entity_poly.entity_id
_entity_poly.type
_entity_poly.pdbx_seq_one_letter_code
_entity_poly.pdbx_strand_id
1 'polypeptide(L)'
;MKASLLGIHTVHKTLTDGSRASYHYAWRGGPRMLSRPGTKAFTQEFVRLTIGREKESRPGTVGSLIDGYMASADFHALAFATRSDYERRFELMRIKFGTMPVAALEARGVRKLFIDWRDTMKATPRSADMQIGLAARLFAWAKDGEIILRNPLERVSKLHAGSRRNNVWTAEQLDTLLGKGAPHLVDVALVALWTMQRQNDVLTLPVLAYNDGRLTIRQQKTGERVAINAADAIRPILDRASAAGRQRVLVNSFGQNWTSSGFRASWRRELARLGISGVTFHDLRGTAITYAYANGATIEQIAEISGHSAADAEKIIRRHYLAGAAVIKAIQQSRPGR
;
A
#
# COMPACT_ATOMS: atom_id res chain seq x y z
N MET A 1 -21.15 6.30 -10.82
CA MET A 1 -22.04 5.19 -10.42
C MET A 1 -22.36 5.33 -8.93
N LYS A 2 -23.63 5.58 -8.58
CA LYS A 2 -24.10 5.57 -7.19
C LYS A 2 -24.05 4.14 -6.67
N ALA A 3 -23.01 3.77 -5.94
CA ALA A 3 -23.02 2.53 -5.18
C ALA A 3 -24.08 2.67 -4.08
N SER A 4 -25.19 1.94 -4.20
CA SER A 4 -26.16 1.81 -3.11
C SER A 4 -25.50 1.01 -1.99
N LEU A 5 -25.21 1.67 -0.87
CA LEU A 5 -24.66 1.01 0.31
C LEU A 5 -25.78 0.18 0.96
N LEU A 6 -25.70 -1.15 0.81
CA LEU A 6 -26.60 -2.10 1.45
C LEU A 6 -26.43 -2.04 2.98
N GLY A 7 -27.55 -1.88 3.71
CA GLY A 7 -27.58 -1.86 5.18
C GLY A 7 -27.85 -0.50 5.83
N ILE A 8 -27.86 0.59 5.06
CA ILE A 8 -28.24 1.92 5.55
C ILE A 8 -29.74 1.98 5.78
N HIS A 9 -30.16 2.38 6.98
CA HIS A 9 -31.57 2.66 7.24
C HIS A 9 -31.88 4.11 6.89
N THR A 10 -32.78 4.30 5.93
CA THR A 10 -33.28 5.63 5.58
C THR A 10 -34.66 5.85 6.22
N VAL A 11 -34.83 7.00 6.87
CA VAL A 11 -36.11 7.47 7.42
C VAL A 11 -36.49 8.75 6.70
N HIS A 12 -37.72 8.82 6.24
CA HIS A 12 -38.27 10.03 5.62
C HIS A 12 -39.17 10.74 6.64
N LYS A 13 -38.98 12.05 6.81
CA LYS A 13 -39.81 12.86 7.71
C LYS A 13 -40.30 14.10 6.97
N THR A 14 -41.57 14.43 7.14
CA THR A 14 -42.12 15.71 6.71
C THR A 14 -41.77 16.77 7.75
N LEU A 15 -41.13 17.85 7.32
CA LEU A 15 -40.78 19.00 8.15
C LEU A 15 -42.01 19.89 8.36
N THR A 16 -41.93 20.79 9.33
CA THR A 16 -43.01 21.73 9.68
C THR A 16 -43.36 22.70 8.54
N ASP A 17 -42.45 22.88 7.58
CA ASP A 17 -42.64 23.68 6.37
C ASP A 17 -43.25 22.88 5.19
N GLY A 18 -43.63 21.62 5.42
CA GLY A 18 -44.21 20.74 4.41
C GLY A 18 -43.19 20.03 3.51
N SER A 19 -41.89 20.34 3.63
CA SER A 19 -40.83 19.68 2.84
C SER A 19 -40.48 18.30 3.39
N ARG A 20 -39.97 17.38 2.54
CA ARG A 20 -39.58 16.02 2.95
C ARG A 20 -38.06 15.92 3.14
N ALA A 21 -37.63 15.64 4.37
CA ALA A 21 -36.24 15.34 4.69
C ALA A 21 -35.98 13.82 4.69
N SER A 22 -34.80 13.42 4.21
CA SER A 22 -34.31 12.03 4.30
C SER A 22 -33.14 11.96 5.27
N TYR A 23 -33.27 11.13 6.29
CA TYR A 23 -32.23 10.87 7.28
C TYR A 23 -31.65 9.48 7.08
N HIS A 24 -30.34 9.37 7.06
CA HIS A 24 -29.63 8.12 6.86
C HIS A 24 -28.95 7.69 8.15
N TYR A 25 -29.11 6.43 8.52
CA TYR A 25 -28.51 5.82 9.70
C TYR A 25 -27.68 4.63 9.24
N ALA A 26 -26.54 4.41 9.91
CA ALA A 26 -25.65 3.32 9.55
C ALA A 26 -26.32 1.93 9.66
N TRP A 27 -27.39 1.80 10.46
CA TRP A 27 -28.34 0.68 10.50
C TRP A 27 -29.64 1.11 11.23
N ARG A 28 -30.63 0.22 11.32
CA ARG A 28 -31.86 0.47 12.11
C ARG A 28 -31.55 0.57 13.60
N GLY A 29 -31.79 1.74 14.19
CA GLY A 29 -31.42 2.03 15.60
C GLY A 29 -29.95 2.40 15.78
N GLY A 30 -29.19 2.60 14.70
CA GLY A 30 -27.78 3.00 14.72
C GLY A 30 -27.56 4.51 14.74
N PRO A 31 -26.29 4.97 14.81
CA PRO A 31 -25.95 6.37 14.74
C PRO A 31 -26.33 6.97 13.38
N ARG A 32 -26.81 8.22 13.42
CA ARG A 32 -27.15 9.00 12.23
C ARG A 32 -25.89 9.36 11.46
N MET A 33 -25.93 9.14 10.15
CA MET A 33 -24.91 9.58 9.22
C MET A 33 -25.18 11.02 8.80
N LEU A 34 -24.14 11.86 8.85
CA LEU A 34 -24.24 13.29 8.56
C LEU A 34 -23.72 13.65 7.17
N SER A 35 -22.87 12.81 6.59
CA SER A 35 -22.32 13.05 5.26
C SER A 35 -23.40 12.94 4.18
N ARG A 36 -23.19 13.63 3.06
CA ARG A 36 -24.14 13.61 1.93
C ARG A 36 -24.15 12.23 1.23
N PRO A 37 -25.33 11.60 1.06
CA PRO A 37 -25.46 10.31 0.36
C PRO A 37 -24.83 10.31 -1.04
N GLY A 38 -24.24 9.19 -1.43
CA GLY A 38 -23.59 9.02 -2.73
C GLY A 38 -22.18 9.63 -2.84
N THR A 39 -21.63 10.14 -1.74
CA THR A 39 -20.25 10.66 -1.68
C THR A 39 -19.27 9.64 -1.07
N LYS A 40 -17.97 9.88 -1.30
CA LYS A 40 -16.90 9.10 -0.66
C LYS A 40 -16.89 9.27 0.86
N ALA A 41 -17.17 10.48 1.35
CA ALA A 41 -17.29 10.79 2.77
C ALA A 41 -18.39 9.95 3.43
N PHE A 42 -19.53 9.79 2.75
CA PHE A 42 -20.63 8.94 3.23
C PHE A 42 -20.25 7.47 3.33
N THR A 43 -19.45 6.97 2.40
CA THR A 43 -18.93 5.58 2.47
C THR A 43 -17.93 5.42 3.62
N GLN A 44 -17.05 6.40 3.82
CA GLN A 44 -16.05 6.38 4.91
C GLN A 44 -16.71 6.50 6.28
N GLU A 45 -17.73 7.36 6.41
CA GLU A 45 -18.53 7.49 7.62
C GLU A 45 -19.30 6.20 7.93
N PHE A 46 -19.93 5.59 6.92
CA PHE A 46 -20.59 4.30 7.08
C PHE A 46 -19.64 3.25 7.66
N VAL A 47 -18.47 3.09 7.04
CA VAL A 47 -17.43 2.16 7.48
C VAL A 47 -16.98 2.49 8.91
N ARG A 48 -16.67 3.76 9.20
CA ARG A 48 -16.27 4.20 10.55
C ARG A 48 -17.30 3.81 11.60
N LEU A 49 -18.59 4.03 11.32
CA LEU A 49 -19.68 3.76 12.26
C LEU A 49 -19.96 2.26 12.43
N THR A 50 -19.52 1.41 11.49
CA THR A 50 -19.76 -0.05 11.53
C THR A 50 -18.57 -0.86 12.02
N ILE A 51 -17.35 -0.31 12.06
CA ILE A 51 -16.11 -0.99 12.50
C ILE A 51 -16.20 -1.59 13.92
N GLY A 52 -16.93 -0.98 14.84
CA GLY A 52 -17.02 -1.42 16.24
C GLY A 52 -18.30 -2.19 16.58
N ARG A 53 -19.11 -2.55 15.59
CA ARG A 53 -20.36 -3.26 15.85
C ARG A 53 -20.07 -4.76 15.99
N GLU A 54 -20.15 -5.27 17.22
CA GLU A 54 -20.38 -6.70 17.44
C GLU A 54 -21.71 -7.06 16.77
N LYS A 55 -21.62 -7.59 15.56
CA LYS A 55 -22.62 -8.53 15.08
C LYS A 55 -22.04 -9.88 15.43
N GLU A 56 -22.55 -10.52 16.47
CA GLU A 56 -22.45 -11.97 16.50
C GLU A 56 -23.02 -12.46 15.17
N SER A 57 -22.12 -12.92 14.29
CA SER A 57 -22.56 -13.52 13.05
C SER A 57 -23.35 -14.76 13.43
N ARG A 58 -24.48 -14.97 12.75
CA ARG A 58 -25.28 -16.18 12.96
C ARG A 58 -24.35 -17.40 12.79
N PRO A 59 -24.34 -18.35 13.75
CA PRO A 59 -23.55 -19.56 13.61
C PRO A 59 -23.83 -20.27 12.28
N GLY A 60 -22.78 -20.86 11.69
CA GLY A 60 -22.91 -21.57 10.41
C GLY A 60 -23.07 -20.66 9.19
N THR A 61 -22.64 -19.39 9.28
CA THR A 61 -22.61 -18.45 8.13
C THR A 61 -21.19 -18.04 7.73
N VAL A 62 -21.04 -17.51 6.52
CA VAL A 62 -19.77 -16.89 6.08
C VAL A 62 -19.34 -15.77 7.03
N GLY A 63 -20.27 -15.04 7.65
CA GLY A 63 -19.95 -14.08 8.70
C GLY A 63 -19.23 -14.73 9.88
N SER A 64 -19.77 -15.85 10.39
CA SER A 64 -19.15 -16.57 11.51
C SER A 64 -17.80 -17.18 11.13
N LEU A 65 -17.61 -17.53 9.86
CA LEU A 65 -16.33 -18.00 9.34
C LEU A 65 -15.27 -16.88 9.31
N ILE A 66 -15.67 -15.66 8.91
CA ILE A 66 -14.80 -14.48 8.97
C ILE A 66 -14.41 -14.19 10.43
N ASP A 67 -15.37 -14.22 11.35
CA ASP A 67 -15.10 -14.02 12.79
C ASP A 67 -14.10 -15.05 13.30
N GLY A 68 -14.31 -16.34 12.99
CA GLY A 68 -13.39 -17.42 13.35
C GLY A 68 -11.97 -17.24 12.81
N TYR A 69 -11.83 -16.86 11.52
CA TYR A 69 -10.51 -16.59 10.96
C TYR A 69 -9.85 -15.37 11.61
N MET A 70 -10.59 -14.30 11.89
CA MET A 70 -10.04 -13.11 12.53
C MET A 70 -9.62 -13.36 14.00
N ALA A 71 -10.21 -14.33 14.67
CA ALA A 71 -9.80 -14.79 16.00
C ALA A 71 -8.66 -15.84 15.97
N SER A 72 -8.29 -16.34 14.80
CA SER A 72 -7.30 -17.41 14.66
C SER A 72 -5.86 -16.94 14.92
N ALA A 73 -5.00 -17.88 15.34
CA ALA A 73 -3.56 -17.65 15.45
C ALA A 73 -2.94 -17.19 14.12
N ASP A 74 -3.42 -17.75 12.99
CA ASP A 74 -2.97 -17.39 11.64
C ASP A 74 -3.17 -15.90 11.34
N PHE A 75 -4.32 -15.34 11.73
CA PHE A 75 -4.59 -13.92 11.56
C PHE A 75 -3.75 -13.07 12.53
N HIS A 76 -3.63 -13.49 13.79
CA HIS A 76 -2.86 -12.76 14.79
C HIS A 76 -1.35 -12.73 14.51
N ALA A 77 -0.81 -13.73 13.80
CA ALA A 77 0.57 -13.78 13.33
C ALA A 77 0.88 -12.77 12.21
N LEU A 78 -0.14 -12.21 11.54
CA LEU A 78 0.05 -11.22 10.48
C LEU A 78 0.50 -9.86 11.04
N ALA A 79 1.34 -9.17 10.28
CA ALA A 79 1.69 -7.78 10.57
C ALA A 79 0.44 -6.88 10.67
N PHE A 80 0.47 -5.90 11.58
CA PHE A 80 -0.65 -4.99 11.85
C PHE A 80 -1.29 -4.40 10.57
N ALA A 81 -0.47 -3.88 9.65
CA ALA A 81 -0.96 -3.28 8.41
C ALA A 81 -1.69 -4.30 7.49
N THR A 82 -1.28 -5.57 7.54
CA THR A 82 -1.95 -6.65 6.80
C THR A 82 -3.29 -6.99 7.44
N ARG A 83 -3.34 -7.09 8.77
CA ARG A 83 -4.59 -7.30 9.52
C ARG A 83 -5.61 -6.20 9.22
N SER A 84 -5.19 -4.93 9.26
CA SER A 84 -6.06 -3.80 8.94
C SER A 84 -6.56 -3.81 7.48
N ASP A 85 -5.75 -4.25 6.50
CA ASP A 85 -6.24 -4.41 5.12
C ASP A 85 -7.24 -5.58 5.02
N TYR A 86 -7.00 -6.66 5.74
CA TYR A 86 -7.86 -7.85 5.75
C TYR A 86 -9.21 -7.53 6.39
N GLU A 87 -9.24 -6.89 7.56
CA GLU A 87 -10.46 -6.41 8.23
C GLU A 87 -11.35 -5.61 7.27
N ARG A 88 -10.76 -4.59 6.63
CA ARG A 88 -11.49 -3.74 5.66
C ARG A 88 -12.07 -4.55 4.51
N ARG A 89 -11.34 -5.55 4.00
CA ARG A 89 -11.77 -6.40 2.89
C ARG A 89 -12.81 -7.42 3.34
N PHE A 90 -12.66 -7.99 4.53
CA PHE A 90 -13.64 -8.88 5.11
C PHE A 90 -14.95 -8.17 5.39
N GLU A 91 -14.94 -6.89 5.75
CA GLU A 91 -16.19 -6.14 5.88
C GLU A 91 -16.93 -6.03 4.54
N LEU A 92 -16.23 -5.79 3.44
CA LEU A 92 -16.84 -5.82 2.10
C LEU A 92 -17.44 -7.20 1.76
N MET A 93 -16.76 -8.27 2.17
CA MET A 93 -17.25 -9.64 2.01
C MET A 93 -18.47 -9.90 2.90
N ARG A 94 -18.45 -9.43 4.14
CA ARG A 94 -19.52 -9.55 5.14
C ARG A 94 -20.79 -8.84 4.69
N ILE A 95 -20.68 -7.63 4.13
CA ILE A 95 -21.81 -6.89 3.58
C ILE A 95 -22.53 -7.71 2.49
N LYS A 96 -21.78 -8.43 1.66
CA LYS A 96 -22.35 -9.15 0.51
C LYS A 96 -22.78 -10.58 0.83
N PHE A 97 -22.01 -11.28 1.66
CA PHE A 97 -22.13 -12.73 1.87
C PHE A 97 -22.26 -13.11 3.34
N GLY A 98 -22.23 -12.19 4.29
CA GLY A 98 -22.14 -12.50 5.72
C GLY A 98 -23.28 -13.39 6.25
N THR A 99 -24.47 -13.32 5.66
CA THR A 99 -25.61 -14.18 6.04
C THR A 99 -25.72 -15.48 5.23
N MET A 100 -24.81 -15.72 4.28
CA MET A 100 -24.79 -16.93 3.49
C MET A 100 -24.46 -18.13 4.39
N PRO A 101 -25.27 -19.20 4.40
CA PRO A 101 -24.94 -20.42 5.12
C PRO A 101 -23.62 -21.01 4.62
N VAL A 102 -22.77 -21.50 5.52
CA VAL A 102 -21.50 -22.17 5.17
C VAL A 102 -21.78 -23.38 4.26
N ALA A 103 -22.84 -24.14 4.52
CA ALA A 103 -23.25 -25.26 3.66
C ALA A 103 -23.50 -24.84 2.18
N ALA A 104 -23.88 -23.58 1.94
CA ALA A 104 -24.06 -23.07 0.57
C ALA A 104 -22.73 -22.91 -0.19
N LEU A 105 -21.59 -22.89 0.50
CA LEU A 105 -20.26 -22.90 -0.11
C LEU A 105 -19.94 -24.22 -0.83
N GLU A 106 -20.70 -25.28 -0.51
CA GLU A 106 -20.60 -26.57 -1.21
C GLU A 106 -21.52 -26.66 -2.43
N ALA A 107 -22.47 -25.74 -2.60
CA ALA A 107 -23.43 -25.79 -3.68
C ALA A 107 -22.80 -25.52 -5.06
N ARG A 108 -23.35 -26.15 -6.10
CA ARG A 108 -23.00 -25.83 -7.50
C ARG A 108 -23.35 -24.37 -7.77
N GLY A 109 -22.43 -23.64 -8.42
CA GLY A 109 -22.64 -22.25 -8.82
C GLY A 109 -22.11 -21.20 -7.83
N VAL A 110 -21.77 -21.57 -6.59
CA VAL A 110 -21.23 -20.60 -5.61
C VAL A 110 -19.93 -19.95 -6.08
N ARG A 111 -19.06 -20.71 -6.77
CA ARG A 111 -17.86 -20.16 -7.41
C ARG A 111 -18.19 -19.02 -8.37
N LYS A 112 -19.23 -19.19 -9.19
CA LYS A 112 -19.69 -18.16 -10.14
C LYS A 112 -20.16 -16.90 -9.38
N LEU A 113 -20.86 -17.06 -8.27
CA LEU A 113 -21.31 -15.92 -7.45
C LEU A 113 -20.15 -15.03 -6.97
N PHE A 114 -19.05 -15.63 -6.52
CA PHE A 114 -17.85 -14.89 -6.12
C PHE A 114 -17.08 -14.29 -7.31
N ILE A 115 -17.04 -14.98 -8.45
CA ILE A 115 -16.45 -14.44 -9.69
C ILE A 115 -17.26 -13.25 -10.19
N ASP A 116 -18.59 -13.34 -10.22
CA ASP A 116 -19.46 -12.25 -10.64
C ASP A 116 -19.28 -11.04 -9.68
N TRP A 117 -19.10 -11.28 -8.37
CA TRP A 117 -18.75 -10.24 -7.42
C TRP A 117 -17.39 -9.59 -7.71
N ARG A 118 -16.35 -10.39 -8.02
CA ARG A 118 -15.04 -9.88 -8.47
C ARG A 118 -15.20 -8.92 -9.64
N ASP A 119 -16.01 -9.30 -10.61
CA ASP A 119 -16.15 -8.59 -11.88
C ASP A 119 -16.92 -7.27 -11.71
N THR A 120 -17.70 -7.10 -10.64
CA THR A 120 -18.21 -5.77 -10.24
C THR A 120 -17.10 -4.76 -9.89
N MET A 121 -15.91 -5.26 -9.51
CA MET A 121 -14.73 -4.46 -9.14
C MET A 121 -13.70 -4.37 -10.28
N LYS A 122 -14.05 -4.77 -11.52
CA LYS A 122 -13.13 -4.86 -12.67
C LYS A 122 -12.46 -3.53 -13.06
N ALA A 123 -13.05 -2.38 -12.69
CA ALA A 123 -12.41 -1.07 -12.87
C ALA A 123 -11.11 -0.93 -12.06
N THR A 124 -10.92 -1.77 -11.03
CA THR A 124 -9.70 -1.85 -10.22
C THR A 124 -9.19 -3.30 -10.15
N PRO A 125 -8.64 -3.86 -11.25
CA PRO A 125 -8.37 -5.29 -11.38
C PRO A 125 -7.54 -5.89 -10.24
N ARG A 126 -6.44 -5.20 -9.86
CA ARG A 126 -5.58 -5.67 -8.76
C ARG A 126 -6.28 -5.69 -7.41
N SER A 127 -7.17 -4.72 -7.14
CA SER A 127 -7.94 -4.69 -5.89
C SER A 127 -8.99 -5.80 -5.87
N ALA A 128 -9.62 -6.07 -7.02
CA ALA A 128 -10.57 -7.16 -7.19
C ALA A 128 -9.91 -8.53 -6.98
N ASP A 129 -8.73 -8.75 -7.56
CA ASP A 129 -7.97 -9.98 -7.38
C ASP A 129 -7.50 -10.18 -5.93
N MET A 130 -7.10 -9.10 -5.25
CA MET A 130 -6.80 -9.16 -3.82
C MET A 130 -8.03 -9.51 -2.99
N GLN A 131 -9.21 -9.00 -3.36
CA GLN A 131 -10.46 -9.28 -2.65
C GLN A 131 -10.83 -10.77 -2.75
N ILE A 132 -10.74 -11.34 -3.94
CA ILE A 132 -11.02 -12.75 -4.17
C ILE A 132 -9.91 -13.64 -3.62
N GLY A 133 -8.66 -13.21 -3.69
CA GLY A 133 -7.54 -13.92 -3.05
C GLY A 133 -7.72 -14.05 -1.54
N LEU A 134 -8.24 -13.00 -0.89
CA LEU A 134 -8.56 -13.06 0.55
C LEU A 134 -9.74 -13.99 0.84
N ALA A 135 -10.80 -13.96 0.04
CA ALA A 135 -11.90 -14.90 0.17
C ALA A 135 -11.43 -16.36 -0.03
N ALA A 136 -10.57 -16.61 -1.01
CA ALA A 136 -9.97 -17.92 -1.24
C ALA A 136 -9.10 -18.37 -0.06
N ARG A 137 -8.37 -17.45 0.58
CA ARG A 137 -7.60 -17.74 1.81
C ARG A 137 -8.52 -18.12 2.97
N LEU A 138 -9.60 -17.37 3.19
CA LEU A 138 -10.59 -17.70 4.22
C LEU A 138 -11.15 -19.12 4.03
N PHE A 139 -11.49 -19.48 2.80
CA PHE A 139 -12.02 -20.81 2.49
C PHE A 139 -10.96 -21.91 2.53
N ALA A 140 -9.68 -21.59 2.31
CA ALA A 140 -8.60 -22.54 2.56
C ALA A 140 -8.50 -22.84 4.06
N TRP A 141 -8.47 -21.81 4.90
CA TRP A 141 -8.48 -21.96 6.36
C TRP A 141 -9.69 -22.76 6.87
N ALA A 142 -10.88 -22.48 6.31
CA ALA A 142 -12.10 -23.22 6.64
C ALA A 142 -12.02 -24.71 6.26
N LYS A 143 -11.40 -25.01 5.11
CA LYS A 143 -11.19 -26.37 4.63
C LYS A 143 -10.17 -27.11 5.51
N ASP A 144 -9.07 -26.45 5.87
CA ASP A 144 -8.04 -27.01 6.75
C ASP A 144 -8.57 -27.31 8.15
N GLY A 145 -9.54 -26.52 8.63
CA GLY A 145 -10.29 -26.78 9.86
C GLY A 145 -11.51 -27.72 9.70
N GLU A 146 -11.65 -28.40 8.56
CA GLU A 146 -12.74 -29.34 8.24
C GLU A 146 -14.17 -28.75 8.34
N ILE A 147 -14.30 -27.42 8.29
CA ILE A 147 -15.60 -26.72 8.32
C ILE A 147 -16.31 -26.84 6.97
N ILE A 148 -15.54 -26.88 5.88
CA ILE A 148 -16.01 -27.13 4.51
C ILE A 148 -15.16 -28.23 3.87
N LEU A 149 -15.73 -28.95 2.92
CA LEU A 149 -15.06 -30.05 2.22
C LEU A 149 -14.16 -29.53 1.08
N ARG A 150 -14.56 -28.43 0.44
CA ARG A 150 -13.78 -27.84 -0.67
C ARG A 150 -13.72 -26.33 -0.60
N ASN A 151 -12.62 -25.77 -1.09
CA ASN A 151 -12.53 -24.33 -1.28
C ASN A 151 -13.12 -23.95 -2.65
N PRO A 152 -14.26 -23.22 -2.71
CA PRO A 152 -14.91 -22.89 -3.96
C PRO A 152 -14.09 -21.94 -4.86
N LEU A 153 -13.02 -21.34 -4.33
CA LEU A 153 -12.16 -20.36 -4.98
C LEU A 153 -10.73 -20.87 -5.21
N GLU A 154 -10.53 -22.18 -5.27
CA GLU A 154 -9.23 -22.74 -5.69
C GLU A 154 -8.87 -22.27 -7.11
N ARG A 155 -7.62 -21.85 -7.32
CA ARG A 155 -7.04 -21.52 -8.65
C ARG A 155 -7.88 -20.51 -9.47
N VAL A 156 -8.44 -19.47 -8.84
CA VAL A 156 -9.17 -18.43 -9.59
C VAL A 156 -8.22 -17.59 -10.45
N SER A 157 -8.58 -17.41 -11.72
CA SER A 157 -7.84 -16.55 -12.67
C SER A 157 -7.82 -15.10 -12.19
N LYS A 158 -6.72 -14.38 -12.48
CA LYS A 158 -6.54 -12.97 -12.12
C LYS A 158 -7.04 -12.06 -13.24
N LEU A 159 -7.68 -10.95 -12.90
CA LEU A 159 -8.07 -9.89 -13.83
C LEU A 159 -6.90 -8.98 -14.19
N HIS A 160 -5.98 -8.72 -13.24
CA HIS A 160 -4.86 -7.82 -13.51
C HIS A 160 -3.84 -8.47 -14.45
N ALA A 161 -3.54 -7.77 -15.55
CA ALA A 161 -2.44 -8.08 -16.44
C ALA A 161 -1.32 -7.04 -16.31
N GLY A 162 -0.09 -7.45 -16.59
CA GLY A 162 1.08 -6.57 -16.59
C GLY A 162 1.68 -6.24 -15.23
N SER A 163 2.90 -5.71 -15.28
CA SER A 163 3.72 -5.36 -14.12
C SER A 163 4.32 -3.98 -14.29
N ARG A 164 4.17 -3.09 -13.30
CA ARG A 164 4.89 -1.80 -13.25
C ARG A 164 6.35 -1.95 -12.85
N ARG A 165 6.81 -3.18 -12.58
CA ARG A 165 8.19 -3.50 -12.19
C ARG A 165 9.24 -3.15 -13.27
N ASN A 166 8.83 -2.54 -14.38
CA ASN A 166 9.68 -2.22 -15.53
C ASN A 166 10.00 -0.72 -15.61
N ASN A 167 9.39 0.11 -14.76
CA ASN A 167 9.54 1.55 -14.87
C ASN A 167 10.85 1.96 -14.19
N VAL A 168 11.75 2.58 -14.96
CA VAL A 168 13.00 3.16 -14.49
C VAL A 168 12.90 4.66 -14.69
N TRP A 169 13.40 5.42 -13.71
CA TRP A 169 13.50 6.86 -13.85
C TRP A 169 14.60 7.21 -14.87
N THR A 170 14.25 8.07 -15.80
CA THR A 170 15.23 8.59 -16.78
C THR A 170 16.17 9.62 -16.13
N ALA A 171 17.23 9.94 -16.85
CA ALA A 171 18.24 10.94 -16.52
C ALA A 171 17.61 12.29 -16.30
N GLU A 172 16.87 12.69 -17.31
CA GLU A 172 16.24 13.97 -17.42
C GLU A 172 15.19 14.14 -16.32
N GLN A 173 14.48 13.06 -15.96
CA GLN A 173 13.55 13.04 -14.84
C GLN A 173 14.25 13.19 -13.49
N LEU A 174 15.36 12.48 -13.26
CA LEU A 174 16.13 12.60 -12.04
C LEU A 174 16.75 13.98 -11.90
N ASP A 175 17.36 14.52 -12.96
CA ASP A 175 17.90 15.88 -12.97
C ASP A 175 16.83 16.92 -12.70
N THR A 176 15.67 16.78 -13.33
CA THR A 176 14.54 17.70 -13.09
C THR A 176 14.10 17.64 -11.64
N LEU A 177 13.97 16.44 -11.06
CA LEU A 177 13.59 16.27 -9.67
C LEU A 177 14.66 16.85 -8.72
N LEU A 178 15.92 16.49 -8.91
CA LEU A 178 17.01 16.88 -8.01
C LEU A 178 17.35 18.36 -8.11
N GLY A 179 17.25 18.95 -9.30
CA GLY A 179 17.58 20.36 -9.55
C GLY A 179 16.42 21.34 -9.31
N LYS A 180 15.17 20.92 -9.52
CA LYS A 180 13.99 21.81 -9.43
C LYS A 180 12.96 21.40 -8.39
N GLY A 181 13.13 20.26 -7.74
CA GLY A 181 12.20 19.74 -6.75
C GLY A 181 12.24 20.49 -5.41
N ALA A 182 11.15 20.42 -4.67
CA ALA A 182 11.07 20.98 -3.33
C ALA A 182 12.09 20.28 -2.40
N PRO A 183 12.91 21.02 -1.63
CA PRO A 183 14.06 20.45 -0.90
C PRO A 183 13.72 19.24 -0.01
N HIS A 184 12.62 19.34 0.75
CA HIS A 184 12.16 18.28 1.64
C HIS A 184 11.68 16.99 0.93
N LEU A 185 11.37 17.06 -0.38
CA LEU A 185 11.07 15.88 -1.21
C LEU A 185 12.32 15.36 -1.91
N VAL A 186 13.22 16.25 -2.31
CA VAL A 186 14.55 15.92 -2.86
C VAL A 186 15.36 15.13 -1.84
N ASP A 187 15.37 15.56 -0.58
CA ASP A 187 16.01 14.83 0.53
C ASP A 187 15.53 13.37 0.59
N VAL A 188 14.21 13.15 0.50
CA VAL A 188 13.61 11.81 0.56
C VAL A 188 14.03 10.99 -0.67
N ALA A 189 14.07 11.60 -1.85
CA ALA A 189 14.49 10.93 -3.08
C ALA A 189 15.98 10.53 -3.05
N LEU A 190 16.86 11.43 -2.59
CA LEU A 190 18.30 11.19 -2.46
C LEU A 190 18.56 10.03 -1.49
N VAL A 191 17.97 10.07 -0.29
CA VAL A 191 18.11 8.97 0.67
C VAL A 191 17.59 7.66 0.08
N ALA A 192 16.46 7.67 -0.64
CA ALA A 192 15.93 6.45 -1.27
C ALA A 192 16.81 5.89 -2.38
N LEU A 193 17.38 6.75 -3.23
CA LEU A 193 18.29 6.33 -4.30
C LEU A 193 19.58 5.73 -3.73
N TRP A 194 20.22 6.41 -2.78
CA TRP A 194 21.51 5.97 -2.22
C TRP A 194 21.40 4.74 -1.33
N THR A 195 20.37 4.67 -0.49
CA THR A 195 20.20 3.54 0.42
C THR A 195 19.48 2.37 -0.27
N MET A 196 18.88 2.60 -1.45
CA MET A 196 18.01 1.67 -2.15
C MET A 196 16.82 1.18 -1.30
N GLN A 197 16.42 1.88 -0.23
CA GLN A 197 15.40 1.38 0.72
C GLN A 197 13.96 1.64 0.30
N ARG A 198 13.00 0.93 0.93
CA ARG A 198 11.57 1.09 0.64
C ARG A 198 11.06 2.38 1.27
N GLN A 199 9.99 2.95 0.69
CA GLN A 199 9.40 4.23 1.13
C GLN A 199 9.22 4.33 2.65
N ASN A 200 8.62 3.33 3.29
CA ASN A 200 8.40 3.41 4.74
C ASN A 200 9.73 3.39 5.51
N ASP A 201 10.67 2.52 5.14
CA ASP A 201 11.98 2.43 5.79
C ASP A 201 12.73 3.77 5.69
N VAL A 202 12.69 4.42 4.52
CA VAL A 202 13.26 5.76 4.29
C VAL A 202 12.57 6.82 5.16
N LEU A 203 11.23 6.92 5.09
CA LEU A 203 10.48 7.95 5.83
C LEU A 203 10.53 7.80 7.35
N THR A 204 10.85 6.61 7.85
CA THR A 204 10.99 6.33 9.28
C THR A 204 12.43 6.23 9.75
N LEU A 205 13.42 6.53 8.90
CA LEU A 205 14.84 6.43 9.22
C LEU A 205 15.16 7.31 10.46
N PRO A 206 15.52 6.69 11.61
CA PRO A 206 15.86 7.45 12.80
C PRO A 206 17.25 8.08 12.64
N VAL A 207 17.49 9.22 13.27
CA VAL A 207 18.84 9.83 13.28
C VAL A 207 19.86 8.89 13.89
N LEU A 208 19.48 8.15 14.95
CA LEU A 208 20.33 7.16 15.62
C LEU A 208 20.75 5.98 14.72
N ALA A 209 20.14 5.80 13.55
CA ALA A 209 20.60 4.79 12.59
C ALA A 209 21.93 5.17 11.94
N TYR A 210 22.34 6.43 12.03
CA TYR A 210 23.59 6.94 11.49
C TYR A 210 24.63 7.11 12.60
N ASN A 211 25.76 6.42 12.47
CA ASN A 211 26.90 6.57 13.36
C ASN A 211 28.20 6.35 12.56
N ASP A 212 29.18 7.23 12.76
CA ASP A 212 30.54 7.12 12.20
C ASP A 212 30.56 6.77 10.69
N GLY A 213 29.83 7.54 9.88
CA GLY A 213 29.77 7.34 8.43
C GLY A 213 28.96 6.11 7.99
N ARG A 214 28.33 5.36 8.90
CA ARG A 214 27.56 4.14 8.60
C ARG A 214 26.08 4.27 8.97
N LEU A 215 25.20 3.85 8.06
CA LEU A 215 23.75 3.75 8.25
C LEU A 215 23.34 2.30 8.48
N THR A 216 22.68 2.02 9.59
CA THR A 216 22.14 0.68 9.90
C THR A 216 20.62 0.69 9.88
N ILE A 217 20.01 -0.09 8.99
CA ILE A 217 18.57 -0.08 8.73
C ILE A 217 18.01 -1.49 8.93
N ARG A 218 16.98 -1.63 9.77
CA ARG A 218 16.15 -2.83 9.86
C ARG A 218 14.89 -2.64 9.02
N GLN A 219 14.76 -3.40 7.94
CA GLN A 219 13.64 -3.28 7.01
C GLN A 219 12.34 -3.75 7.66
N GLN A 220 11.29 -2.92 7.65
CA GLN A 220 10.01 -3.24 8.29
C GLN A 220 9.29 -4.41 7.63
N LYS A 221 9.42 -4.54 6.30
CA LYS A 221 8.68 -5.55 5.53
C LYS A 221 9.25 -6.95 5.68
N THR A 222 10.57 -7.08 5.69
CA THR A 222 11.29 -8.36 5.61
C THR A 222 12.02 -8.70 6.92
N GLY A 223 12.27 -7.72 7.80
CA GLY A 223 13.06 -7.90 9.01
C GLY A 223 14.57 -7.82 8.80
N GLU A 224 15.02 -7.81 7.54
CA GLU A 224 16.43 -7.81 7.13
C GLU A 224 17.21 -6.60 7.69
N ARG A 225 18.48 -6.79 8.04
CA ARG A 225 19.35 -5.73 8.54
C ARG A 225 20.41 -5.41 7.51
N VAL A 226 20.37 -4.18 6.99
CA VAL A 226 21.36 -3.69 6.03
C VAL A 226 22.23 -2.62 6.69
N ALA A 227 23.51 -2.62 6.37
CA ALA A 227 24.46 -1.64 6.85
C ALA A 227 25.16 -1.02 5.64
N ILE A 228 25.06 0.30 5.50
CA ILE A 228 25.43 1.02 4.28
C ILE A 228 26.37 2.15 4.67
N ASN A 229 27.49 2.29 3.96
CA ASN A 229 28.32 3.49 4.11
C ASN A 229 27.57 4.71 3.57
N ALA A 230 27.43 5.74 4.40
CA ALA A 230 26.74 6.96 4.01
C ALA A 230 27.55 7.68 2.92
N ALA A 231 26.95 7.74 1.73
CA ALA A 231 27.50 8.48 0.61
C ALA A 231 27.54 9.99 0.89
N ASP A 232 28.53 10.68 0.35
CA ASP A 232 28.71 12.12 0.55
C ASP A 232 27.47 12.93 0.17
N ALA A 233 26.71 12.46 -0.82
CA ALA A 233 25.46 13.10 -1.26
C ALA A 233 24.34 13.09 -0.21
N ILE A 234 24.35 12.18 0.77
CA ILE A 234 23.33 12.11 1.83
C ILE A 234 23.86 12.56 3.20
N ARG A 235 25.18 12.69 3.38
CA ARG A 235 25.78 13.16 4.65
C ARG A 235 25.22 14.51 5.11
N PRO A 236 25.10 15.55 4.25
CA PRO A 236 24.51 16.83 4.68
C PRO A 236 23.07 16.72 5.19
N ILE A 237 22.30 15.75 4.69
CA ILE A 237 20.92 15.50 5.13
C ILE A 237 20.93 14.88 6.54
N LEU A 238 21.82 13.92 6.76
CA LEU A 238 22.00 13.21 8.03
C LEU A 238 22.52 14.18 9.11
N ASP A 239 23.56 14.95 8.79
CA ASP A 239 24.21 15.88 9.71
C ASP A 239 23.25 17.00 10.12
N ARG A 240 22.48 17.56 9.17
CA ARG A 240 21.44 18.54 9.45
C ARG A 240 20.37 18.00 10.38
N ALA A 241 19.97 16.73 10.23
CA ALA A 241 18.97 16.12 11.10
C ALA A 241 19.51 15.88 12.52
N SER A 242 20.78 15.47 12.63
CA SER A 242 21.49 15.29 13.90
C SER A 242 21.66 16.60 14.66
N ALA A 243 22.21 17.63 14.00
CA ALA A 243 22.41 18.95 14.58
C ALA A 243 21.09 19.60 15.05
N ALA A 244 19.98 19.32 14.36
CA ALA A 244 18.65 19.81 14.72
C ALA A 244 17.96 18.98 15.82
N GLY A 245 18.61 17.97 16.42
CA GLY A 245 18.05 17.15 17.48
C GLY A 245 16.80 16.36 17.08
N ARG A 246 16.66 15.99 15.80
CA ARG A 246 15.46 15.33 15.29
C ARG A 246 15.43 13.86 15.65
N GLN A 247 14.22 13.32 15.84
CA GLN A 247 14.04 11.87 15.96
C GLN A 247 14.26 11.13 14.63
N ARG A 248 13.84 11.74 13.51
CA ARG A 248 13.95 11.18 12.16
C ARG A 248 14.76 12.07 11.26
N VAL A 249 15.46 11.45 10.32
CA VAL A 249 16.28 12.14 9.32
C VAL A 249 15.41 13.03 8.43
N LEU A 250 14.28 12.49 7.97
CA LEU A 250 13.43 13.11 6.95
C LEU A 250 12.15 13.68 7.56
N VAL A 251 11.89 14.96 7.28
CA VAL A 251 10.71 15.69 7.72
C VAL A 251 10.00 16.35 6.53
N ASN A 252 8.72 16.67 6.71
CA ASN A 252 7.94 17.40 5.72
C ASN A 252 8.25 18.91 5.73
N SER A 253 7.55 19.69 4.89
CA SER A 253 7.71 21.15 4.81
C SER A 253 7.40 21.90 6.10
N PHE A 254 6.71 21.28 7.06
CA PHE A 254 6.39 21.85 8.37
C PHE A 254 7.38 21.40 9.46
N GLY A 255 8.46 20.69 9.09
CA GLY A 255 9.41 20.13 10.06
C GLY A 255 8.89 18.91 10.82
N GLN A 256 7.74 18.36 10.43
CA GLN A 256 7.12 17.22 11.09
C GLN A 256 7.46 15.88 10.41
N ASN A 257 7.39 14.79 11.17
CA ASN A 257 7.57 13.45 10.65
C ASN A 257 6.59 13.13 9.50
N TRP A 258 7.10 12.50 8.44
CA TRP A 258 6.26 12.06 7.34
C TRP A 258 5.30 10.95 7.76
N THR A 259 4.04 11.08 7.32
CA THR A 259 3.13 9.95 7.18
C THR A 259 3.24 9.36 5.77
N SER A 260 3.01 8.05 5.64
CA SER A 260 3.09 7.37 4.33
C SER A 260 2.07 7.93 3.32
N SER A 261 0.87 8.30 3.78
CA SER A 261 -0.17 8.93 2.95
C SER A 261 0.15 10.39 2.61
N GLY A 262 0.60 11.17 3.58
CA GLY A 262 1.01 12.57 3.39
C GLY A 262 2.14 12.70 2.38
N PHE A 263 3.17 11.86 2.51
CA PHE A 263 4.27 11.81 1.55
C PHE A 263 3.78 11.50 0.14
N ARG A 264 2.97 10.44 -0.05
CA ARG A 264 2.45 10.09 -1.39
C ARG A 264 1.62 11.20 -2.01
N ALA A 265 0.89 11.97 -1.20
CA ALA A 265 0.11 13.11 -1.69
C ALA A 265 1.03 14.25 -2.15
N SER A 266 2.01 14.63 -1.33
CA SER A 266 3.00 15.66 -1.67
C SER A 266 3.86 15.27 -2.87
N TRP A 267 4.36 14.04 -2.89
CA TRP A 267 5.15 13.50 -3.99
C TRP A 267 4.39 13.56 -5.33
N ARG A 268 3.12 13.11 -5.36
CA ARG A 268 2.32 13.16 -6.59
C ARG A 268 2.11 14.59 -7.09
N ARG A 269 1.83 15.52 -6.18
CA ARG A 269 1.66 16.95 -6.52
C ARG A 269 2.95 17.51 -7.10
N GLU A 270 4.08 17.13 -6.53
CA GLU A 270 5.39 17.58 -6.98
C GLU A 270 5.76 17.03 -8.35
N LEU A 271 5.54 15.73 -8.60
CA LEU A 271 5.77 15.17 -9.93
C LEU A 271 4.90 15.83 -10.99
N ALA A 272 3.64 16.13 -10.66
CA ALA A 272 2.76 16.87 -11.57
C ALA A 272 3.28 18.29 -11.85
N ARG A 273 3.76 19.01 -10.83
CA ARG A 273 4.36 20.35 -10.97
C ARG A 273 5.61 20.31 -11.86
N LEU A 274 6.41 19.26 -11.74
CA LEU A 274 7.65 19.07 -12.50
C LEU A 274 7.42 18.46 -13.90
N GLY A 275 6.18 18.11 -14.26
CA GLY A 275 5.89 17.43 -15.53
C GLY A 275 6.40 15.98 -15.62
N ILE A 276 6.76 15.36 -14.48
CA ILE A 276 7.29 14.00 -14.42
C ILE A 276 6.11 13.01 -14.38
N SER A 277 6.08 12.08 -15.33
CA SER A 277 5.04 11.06 -15.44
C SER A 277 5.62 9.69 -15.78
N GLY A 278 4.79 8.64 -15.75
CA GLY A 278 5.21 7.27 -16.04
C GLY A 278 5.90 6.55 -14.87
N VAL A 279 6.52 7.27 -13.94
CA VAL A 279 7.27 6.71 -12.81
C VAL A 279 6.65 7.05 -11.45
N THR A 280 7.02 6.28 -10.43
CA THR A 280 6.57 6.43 -9.05
C THR A 280 7.77 6.45 -8.10
N PHE A 281 7.55 6.86 -6.85
CA PHE A 281 8.60 6.80 -5.83
C PHE A 281 9.14 5.37 -5.62
N HIS A 282 8.29 4.35 -5.72
CA HIS A 282 8.72 2.97 -5.54
C HIS A 282 9.73 2.53 -6.61
N ASP A 283 9.64 3.12 -7.80
CA ASP A 283 10.51 2.80 -8.93
C ASP A 283 11.94 3.30 -8.70
N LEU A 284 12.17 4.28 -7.81
CA LEU A 284 13.51 4.77 -7.45
C LEU A 284 14.43 3.65 -6.94
N ARG A 285 13.88 2.62 -6.29
CA ARG A 285 14.68 1.48 -5.82
C ARG A 285 15.18 0.61 -6.98
N GLY A 286 14.35 0.35 -7.97
CA GLY A 286 14.75 -0.37 -9.19
C GLY A 286 15.70 0.46 -10.06
N THR A 287 15.43 1.76 -10.16
CA THR A 287 16.34 2.77 -10.72
C THR A 287 17.72 2.65 -10.08
N ALA A 288 17.84 2.85 -8.76
CA ALA A 288 19.12 2.83 -8.06
C ALA A 288 19.92 1.53 -8.22
N ILE A 289 19.25 0.38 -8.15
CA ILE A 289 19.85 -0.94 -8.41
C ILE A 289 20.45 -1.00 -9.82
N THR A 290 19.70 -0.53 -10.81
CA THR A 290 20.13 -0.52 -12.21
C THR A 290 21.34 0.40 -12.41
N TYR A 291 21.36 1.58 -11.77
CA TYR A 291 22.53 2.48 -11.83
C TYR A 291 23.75 1.88 -11.17
N ALA A 292 23.60 1.32 -9.97
CA ALA A 292 24.73 0.76 -9.24
C ALA A 292 25.43 -0.32 -10.09
N TYR A 293 24.64 -1.23 -10.69
CA TYR A 293 25.19 -2.26 -11.56
C TYR A 293 25.85 -1.68 -12.81
N ALA A 294 25.22 -0.70 -13.46
CA ALA A 294 25.80 -0.02 -14.63
C ALA A 294 27.10 0.74 -14.31
N ASN A 295 27.35 1.07 -13.04
CA ASN A 295 28.57 1.71 -12.55
C ASN A 295 29.56 0.70 -11.92
N GLY A 296 29.42 -0.58 -12.23
CA GLY A 296 30.39 -1.61 -11.85
C GLY A 296 30.19 -2.21 -10.46
N ALA A 297 29.11 -1.88 -9.75
CA ALA A 297 28.76 -2.61 -8.53
C ALA A 297 28.35 -4.04 -8.87
N THR A 298 28.88 -4.99 -8.11
CA THR A 298 28.55 -6.41 -8.24
C THR A 298 27.12 -6.68 -7.78
N ILE A 299 26.52 -7.80 -8.25
CA ILE A 299 25.18 -8.21 -7.83
C ILE A 299 25.15 -8.44 -6.31
N GLU A 300 26.24 -8.96 -5.76
CA GLU A 300 26.44 -9.25 -4.34
C GLU A 300 26.38 -7.95 -3.50
N GLN A 301 27.15 -6.93 -3.90
CA GLN A 301 27.12 -5.62 -3.23
C GLN A 301 25.73 -4.97 -3.28
N ILE A 302 25.06 -5.07 -4.43
CA ILE A 302 23.70 -4.55 -4.61
C ILE A 302 22.70 -5.30 -3.73
N ALA A 303 22.80 -6.62 -3.66
CA ALA A 303 21.96 -7.47 -2.83
C ALA A 303 22.12 -7.10 -1.34
N GLU A 304 23.36 -6.91 -0.88
CA GLU A 304 23.70 -6.50 0.48
C GLU A 304 23.10 -5.13 0.83
N ILE A 305 23.31 -4.12 -0.02
CA ILE A 305 22.80 -2.75 0.24
C ILE A 305 21.27 -2.72 0.19
N SER A 306 20.68 -3.35 -0.83
CA SER A 306 19.24 -3.29 -1.03
C SER A 306 18.48 -4.23 -0.09
N GLY A 307 19.10 -5.27 0.46
CA GLY A 307 18.43 -6.32 1.22
C GLY A 307 17.53 -7.19 0.34
N HIS A 308 17.96 -7.47 -0.90
CA HIS A 308 17.37 -8.48 -1.77
C HIS A 308 18.22 -9.76 -1.72
N SER A 309 17.64 -10.90 -2.11
CA SER A 309 18.48 -12.04 -2.50
C SER A 309 19.27 -11.69 -3.77
N ALA A 310 20.42 -12.33 -3.98
CA ALA A 310 21.21 -12.15 -5.21
C ALA A 310 20.37 -12.44 -6.47
N ALA A 311 19.56 -13.51 -6.44
CA ALA A 311 18.66 -13.87 -7.54
C ALA A 311 17.58 -12.78 -7.81
N ASP A 312 17.04 -12.16 -6.76
CA ASP A 312 16.09 -11.06 -6.93
C ASP A 312 16.75 -9.80 -7.50
N ALA A 313 17.96 -9.46 -7.03
CA ALA A 313 18.73 -8.33 -7.53
C ALA A 313 19.09 -8.53 -9.01
N GLU A 314 19.59 -9.70 -9.38
CA GLU A 314 19.89 -10.08 -10.76
C GLU A 314 18.65 -9.97 -11.66
N LYS A 315 17.50 -10.45 -11.19
CA LYS A 315 16.24 -10.37 -11.93
C LYS A 315 15.78 -8.93 -12.17
N ILE A 316 16.08 -8.01 -11.25
CA ILE A 316 15.85 -6.57 -11.44
C ILE A 316 16.81 -6.06 -12.52
N ILE A 317 18.11 -6.32 -12.36
CA ILE A 317 19.17 -5.86 -13.27
C ILE A 317 18.92 -6.31 -14.71
N ARG A 318 18.80 -7.64 -14.93
CA ARG A 318 18.59 -8.23 -16.27
C ARG A 318 17.36 -7.67 -16.98
N ARG A 319 16.36 -7.21 -16.23
CA ARG A 319 15.13 -6.63 -16.78
C ARG A 319 15.30 -5.17 -17.21
N HIS A 320 16.28 -4.44 -16.67
CA HIS A 320 16.47 -3.00 -16.89
C HIS A 320 17.73 -2.66 -17.71
N TYR A 321 18.68 -3.59 -17.84
CA TYR A 321 20.01 -3.32 -18.43
C TYR A 321 20.02 -3.05 -19.95
N LEU A 322 18.86 -3.09 -20.63
CA LEU A 322 18.73 -2.65 -22.03
C LEU A 322 18.51 -1.13 -22.20
N ALA A 323 18.56 -0.31 -21.13
CA ALA A 323 18.20 1.12 -21.17
C ALA A 323 19.23 2.11 -20.57
N GLY A 324 20.44 1.68 -20.23
CA GLY A 324 21.31 2.38 -19.25
C GLY A 324 22.13 3.60 -19.71
N ALA A 325 22.36 3.84 -20.99
CA ALA A 325 23.40 4.80 -21.41
C ALA A 325 23.05 6.29 -21.21
N ALA A 326 21.83 6.74 -21.56
CA ALA A 326 21.42 8.16 -21.49
C ALA A 326 21.29 8.67 -20.05
N VAL A 327 20.87 7.75 -19.18
CA VAL A 327 20.97 7.71 -17.73
C VAL A 327 22.08 8.51 -17.03
N ILE A 328 23.27 8.11 -17.43
CA ILE A 328 24.50 8.30 -16.68
C ILE A 328 24.92 9.77 -16.70
N LYS A 329 24.58 10.46 -17.80
CA LYS A 329 24.95 11.85 -18.03
C LYS A 329 24.24 12.80 -17.07
N ALA A 330 23.01 12.48 -16.66
CA ALA A 330 22.22 13.35 -15.78
C ALA A 330 22.76 13.42 -14.34
N ILE A 331 22.85 12.27 -13.67
CA ILE A 331 23.24 12.20 -12.25
C ILE A 331 24.64 12.81 -12.01
N GLN A 332 25.51 12.76 -13.02
CA GLN A 332 26.85 13.37 -12.97
C GLN A 332 26.83 14.88 -13.23
N GLN A 333 25.85 15.39 -13.99
CA GLN A 333 25.72 16.80 -14.37
C GLN A 333 24.94 17.66 -13.36
N SER A 334 24.19 17.07 -12.42
CA SER A 334 23.44 17.81 -11.39
C SER A 334 24.32 18.44 -10.27
N ARG A 335 25.64 18.62 -10.50
CA ARG A 335 26.54 19.44 -9.67
C ARG A 335 26.33 20.93 -9.97
N PRO A 336 26.05 21.81 -8.99
CA PRO A 336 26.46 23.21 -9.10
C PRO A 336 27.99 23.25 -9.04
N GLY A 337 28.62 23.96 -9.98
CA GLY A 337 30.06 24.11 -10.05
C GLY A 337 30.62 24.89 -8.85
N ARG A 338 31.76 24.38 -8.35
CA ARG A 338 32.83 25.00 -7.55
C ARG A 338 32.47 25.99 -6.45
#